data_AF-A0A2U3R6K4-F1
#
_entry.id   AF-A0A2U3R6K4-F1
#
_cell.length_a   1.000
_cell.length_b   1.000
_cell.length_c   1.000
_cell.angle_alpha   90.00
_cell.angle_beta   90.00
_cell.angle_gamma   90.00
#
_symmetry.space_group_name_H-M   'P 1'
#
loop_
_entity.id
_entity.type
_entity.pdbx_description
1 polymer ?
#
loop_
_entity_poly.entity_id
_entity_poly.type
_entity_poly.pdbx_seq_one_letter_code
_entity_poly.pdbx_strand_id
1 'polypeptide(L)'
;MTPLVLPEIIGVKLTNSLRAGVNATDLVLTVTKILREKGVVGKFVEFFGTRVDNLSLPNRAIISNMCPEFGATCAYFPIDQEIIKHLTLTGRKSEDIELVEKYAKKQLLWRNTNDEIIIIVVMFKLSHYHIL
;
A
#
# COMPACT_ATOMS: atom_id res chain seq x y z
N MET A 1 -8.24 -3.93 -26.07
CA MET A 1 -7.90 -3.05 -24.93
C MET A 1 -9.19 -2.79 -24.19
N THR A 2 -9.32 -3.25 -22.95
CA THR A 2 -10.54 -3.01 -22.16
C THR A 2 -10.58 -1.52 -21.80
N PRO A 3 -11.64 -0.77 -22.11
CA PRO A 3 -11.73 0.63 -21.72
C PRO A 3 -11.74 0.73 -20.18
N LEU A 4 -10.78 1.47 -19.62
CA LEU A 4 -10.73 1.80 -18.19
C LEU A 4 -11.28 3.23 -18.05
N VAL A 5 -12.42 3.38 -17.38
CA VAL A 5 -12.90 4.68 -16.93
C VAL A 5 -11.92 5.20 -15.88
N LEU A 6 -11.59 6.49 -15.92
CA LEU A 6 -10.70 7.11 -14.92
C LEU A 6 -11.23 6.78 -13.51
N PRO A 7 -10.51 5.96 -12.72
CA PRO A 7 -11.01 5.50 -11.44
C PRO A 7 -10.91 6.60 -10.40
N GLU A 8 -11.86 6.63 -9.47
CA GLU A 8 -11.66 7.31 -8.21
C GLU A 8 -10.54 6.61 -7.43
N ILE A 9 -9.70 7.39 -6.75
CA ILE A 9 -8.61 6.87 -5.93
C ILE A 9 -8.98 7.11 -4.46
N ILE A 10 -8.86 6.08 -3.61
CA ILE A 10 -9.09 6.16 -2.17
C ILE A 10 -7.74 6.06 -1.47
N GLY A 11 -7.41 7.08 -0.69
CA GLY A 11 -6.18 7.12 0.09
C GLY A 11 -6.32 6.36 1.41
N VAL A 12 -5.47 5.37 1.64
CA VAL A 12 -5.39 4.63 2.90
C VAL A 12 -4.17 5.11 3.68
N LYS A 13 -4.41 5.91 4.72
CA LYS A 13 -3.34 6.43 5.58
C LYS A 13 -3.09 5.46 6.74
N LEU A 14 -1.95 4.78 6.68
CA LEU A 14 -1.52 3.90 7.77
C LEU A 14 -0.82 4.74 8.86
N THR A 15 -1.41 4.77 10.06
CA THR A 15 -0.89 5.53 11.21
C THR A 15 -0.72 4.63 12.44
N ASN A 16 0.16 5.03 13.35
CA ASN A 16 0.47 4.31 14.61
C ASN A 16 1.10 2.91 14.42
N SER A 17 1.71 2.36 15.46
CA SER A 17 2.29 1.01 15.42
C SER A 17 1.22 -0.06 15.64
N LEU A 18 1.46 -1.24 15.05
CA LEU A 18 0.77 -2.47 15.46
C LEU A 18 1.01 -2.71 16.95
N ARG A 19 -0.03 -3.09 17.68
CA ARG A 19 0.11 -3.53 19.07
C ARG A 19 0.98 -4.80 19.11
N ALA A 20 1.76 -4.96 20.18
CA ALA A 20 2.50 -6.20 20.41
C ALA A 20 1.55 -7.42 20.36
N GLY A 21 1.92 -8.43 19.57
CA GLY A 21 1.10 -9.64 19.34
C GLY A 21 0.22 -9.60 18.10
N VAL A 22 0.05 -8.44 17.45
CA VAL A 22 -0.66 -8.33 16.16
C VAL A 22 0.28 -8.71 15.03
N ASN A 23 -0.12 -9.67 14.21
CA ASN A 23 0.67 -10.14 13.08
C ASN A 23 0.25 -9.45 11.76
N ALA A 24 0.98 -9.74 10.68
CA ALA A 24 0.70 -9.17 9.35
C ALA A 24 -0.65 -9.59 8.78
N THR A 25 -1.09 -10.83 9.06
CA THR A 25 -2.39 -11.36 8.64
C THR A 25 -3.53 -10.56 9.28
N ASP A 26 -3.42 -10.24 10.57
CA ASP A 26 -4.43 -9.44 11.28
C ASP A 26 -4.60 -8.06 10.65
N LEU A 27 -3.49 -7.44 10.24
CA LEU A 27 -3.50 -6.17 9.51
C LEU A 27 -4.25 -6.31 8.18
N VAL A 28 -3.93 -7.34 7.39
CA VAL A 28 -4.54 -7.61 6.08
C VAL A 28 -6.06 -7.80 6.21
N LEU A 29 -6.50 -8.62 7.18
CA LEU A 29 -7.91 -8.89 7.42
C LEU A 29 -8.65 -7.63 7.88
N THR A 30 -8.03 -6.82 8.74
CA THR A 30 -8.59 -5.56 9.23
C THR A 30 -8.76 -4.55 8.09
N VAL A 31 -7.72 -4.37 7.27
CA VAL A 31 -7.76 -3.48 6.09
C VAL A 31 -8.85 -3.94 5.12
N THR A 32 -8.91 -5.24 4.82
CA THR A 32 -9.91 -5.83 3.92
C THR A 32 -11.33 -5.57 4.42
N LYS A 33 -11.60 -5.86 5.70
CA LYS A 33 -12.92 -5.63 6.31
C LYS A 33 -13.35 -4.17 6.20
N ILE A 34 -12.48 -3.24 6.57
CA ILE A 34 -12.80 -1.81 6.57
C ILE A 34 -13.01 -1.28 5.16
N LEU A 35 -12.15 -1.66 4.20
CA LEU A 35 -12.30 -1.22 2.81
C LEU A 35 -13.59 -1.76 2.18
N ARG A 36 -13.97 -3.00 2.52
CA ARG A 36 -15.25 -3.58 2.12
C ARG A 36 -16.44 -2.80 2.68
N GLU A 37 -16.42 -2.45 3.97
CA GLU A 37 -17.47 -1.63 4.61
C GLU A 37 -17.53 -0.21 4.03
N LYS A 38 -16.40 0.35 3.58
CA LYS A 38 -16.33 1.67 2.94
C LYS A 38 -16.83 1.69 1.49
N GLY A 39 -17.06 0.55 0.86
CA GLY A 39 -17.62 0.46 -0.49
C GLY A 39 -16.67 0.97 -1.58
N VAL A 40 -15.45 0.42 -1.64
CA VAL A 40 -14.43 0.82 -2.64
C VAL A 40 -14.54 0.07 -3.98
N VAL A 41 -15.73 -0.44 -4.31
CA VAL A 41 -15.95 -1.26 -5.51
C VAL A 41 -15.62 -0.47 -6.78
N GLY A 42 -14.75 -1.03 -7.63
CA GLY A 42 -14.35 -0.38 -8.89
C GLY A 42 -13.41 0.83 -8.73
N LYS A 43 -12.96 1.12 -7.50
CA LYS A 43 -12.04 2.22 -7.20
C LYS A 43 -10.60 1.72 -7.10
N PHE A 44 -9.66 2.66 -7.19
CA PHE A 44 -8.26 2.40 -6.87
C PHE A 44 -8.04 2.72 -5.40
N VAL A 45 -7.21 1.93 -4.73
CA VAL A 45 -6.81 2.16 -3.35
C VAL A 45 -5.31 2.40 -3.34
N GLU A 46 -4.88 3.50 -2.76
CA GLU A 46 -3.45 3.86 -2.63
C GLU A 46 -3.06 3.96 -1.17
N PHE A 47 -2.01 3.23 -0.78
CA PHE A 47 -1.51 3.19 0.59
C PHE A 47 -0.41 4.20 0.82
N PHE A 48 -0.55 5.02 1.86
CA PHE A 48 0.41 6.07 2.21
C PHE A 48 0.53 6.28 3.73
N GLY A 49 1.39 7.21 4.12
CA GLY A 49 1.65 7.58 5.51
C GLY A 49 2.86 6.87 6.12
N THR A 50 3.25 7.36 7.31
CA THR A 50 4.54 7.04 7.94
C THR A 50 4.73 5.56 8.31
N ARG A 51 3.66 4.77 8.35
CA ARG A 51 3.75 3.35 8.73
C ARG A 51 3.97 2.42 7.55
N VAL A 52 3.84 2.90 6.31
CA VAL A 52 4.21 2.12 5.12
C VAL A 52 5.70 1.75 5.17
N ASP A 53 6.55 2.62 5.72
CA ASP A 53 7.98 2.37 5.96
C ASP A 53 8.27 1.16 6.85
N ASN A 54 7.32 0.77 7.69
CA ASN A 54 7.46 -0.36 8.60
C ASN A 54 6.85 -1.66 8.04
N LEU A 55 6.26 -1.63 6.85
CA LEU A 55 5.72 -2.80 6.18
C LEU A 55 6.76 -3.39 5.23
N SER A 56 7.10 -4.65 5.45
CA SER A 56 7.92 -5.42 4.51
C SER A 56 7.20 -5.60 3.17
N LEU A 57 7.96 -5.75 2.08
CA LEU A 57 7.37 -5.98 0.76
C LEU A 57 6.40 -7.18 0.71
N PRO A 58 6.69 -8.34 1.35
CA PRO A 58 5.74 -9.46 1.40
C PRO A 58 4.39 -9.08 2.00
N ASN A 59 4.38 -8.29 3.08
CA ASN A 59 3.12 -7.85 3.71
C ASN A 59 2.33 -6.91 2.78
N ARG A 60 3.02 -6.00 2.09
CA ARG A 60 2.40 -5.13 1.08
C ARG A 60 1.78 -5.96 -0.04
N ALA A 61 2.49 -6.98 -0.52
CA ALA A 61 2.01 -7.88 -1.57
C ALA A 61 0.77 -8.69 -1.13
N ILE A 62 0.73 -9.17 0.13
CA ILE A 62 -0.45 -9.86 0.68
C ILE A 62 -1.66 -8.90 0.71
N ILE A 63 -1.48 -7.67 1.20
CA ILE A 63 -2.56 -6.66 1.21
C ILE A 63 -3.05 -6.38 -0.21
N SER A 64 -2.13 -6.14 -1.16
CA SER A 64 -2.48 -5.88 -2.55
C SER A 64 -3.15 -7.07 -3.25
N ASN A 65 -2.78 -8.31 -2.92
CA ASN A 65 -3.40 -9.51 -3.46
C ASN A 65 -4.87 -9.66 -3.04
N MET A 66 -5.21 -9.18 -1.84
CA MET A 66 -6.58 -9.18 -1.31
C MET A 66 -7.48 -8.11 -1.94
N CYS A 67 -7.02 -7.37 -2.96
CA CYS A 67 -7.81 -6.37 -3.68
C CYS A 67 -9.22 -6.83 -4.11
N PRO A 68 -9.41 -8.06 -4.64
CA PRO A 68 -10.74 -8.57 -4.97
C PRO A 68 -11.67 -8.70 -3.75
N GLU A 69 -11.13 -8.98 -2.56
CA GLU A 69 -11.90 -9.23 -1.34
C GLU A 69 -12.58 -7.98 -0.78
N PHE A 70 -12.03 -6.79 -1.08
CA PHE A 70 -12.64 -5.50 -0.76
C PHE A 70 -13.21 -4.78 -2.00
N GLY A 71 -13.22 -5.44 -3.16
CA GLY A 71 -13.88 -4.99 -4.38
C GLY A 71 -13.17 -3.90 -5.18
N ALA A 72 -12.00 -3.44 -4.73
CA ALA A 72 -11.21 -2.46 -5.48
C ALA A 72 -10.68 -3.06 -6.78
N THR A 73 -10.43 -2.22 -7.78
CA THR A 73 -9.78 -2.62 -9.03
C THR A 73 -8.27 -2.75 -8.88
N CYS A 74 -7.67 -1.93 -8.01
CA CYS A 74 -6.24 -1.91 -7.75
C CYS A 74 -5.97 -1.51 -6.30
N ALA A 75 -4.95 -2.12 -5.70
CA ALA A 75 -4.42 -1.80 -4.37
C ALA A 75 -2.92 -1.51 -4.50
N TYR A 76 -2.56 -0.23 -4.50
CA TYR A 76 -1.26 0.28 -4.89
C TYR A 76 -0.43 0.72 -3.68
N PHE A 77 0.81 0.22 -3.62
CA PHE A 77 1.87 0.75 -2.77
C PHE A 77 2.91 1.43 -3.68
N PRO A 78 3.18 2.73 -3.51
CA PRO A 78 4.15 3.43 -4.35
C PRO A 78 5.58 2.92 -4.17
N ILE A 79 6.44 3.24 -5.13
CA ILE A 79 7.84 2.80 -5.13
C ILE A 79 8.61 3.51 -4.02
N ASP A 80 9.31 2.77 -3.18
CA ASP A 80 10.15 3.30 -2.12
C ASP A 80 11.39 2.42 -1.87
N GLN A 81 12.14 2.76 -0.82
CA GLN A 81 13.38 2.08 -0.47
C GLN A 81 13.19 0.58 -0.18
N GLU A 82 12.04 0.16 0.32
CA GLU A 82 11.77 -1.26 0.60
C GLU A 82 11.64 -2.06 -0.72
N ILE A 83 11.12 -1.44 -1.79
CA ILE A 83 11.14 -2.05 -3.12
C ILE A 83 12.58 -2.20 -3.63
N ILE A 84 13.42 -1.17 -3.51
CA ILE A 84 14.83 -1.23 -3.93
C ILE A 84 15.59 -2.33 -3.17
N LYS A 85 15.38 -2.41 -1.86
CA LYS A 85 15.94 -3.49 -1.03
C LYS A 85 15.47 -4.86 -1.51
N HIS A 86 14.19 -5.02 -1.81
CA HIS A 86 13.66 -6.29 -2.31
C HIS A 86 14.22 -6.68 -3.70
N LEU A 87 14.37 -5.73 -4.62
CA LEU A 87 14.99 -5.98 -5.93
C LEU A 87 16.45 -6.44 -5.77
N THR A 88 17.17 -5.85 -4.82
CA THR A 88 18.54 -6.27 -4.46
C THR A 88 18.54 -7.69 -3.91
N LEU A 89 17.68 -7.99 -2.93
CA LEU A 89 17.57 -9.30 -2.29
C LEU A 89 17.18 -10.42 -3.27
N THR A 90 16.43 -10.09 -4.32
CA THR A 90 16.00 -11.04 -5.36
C THR A 90 16.96 -11.13 -6.55
N GLY A 91 18.16 -10.56 -6.42
CA GLY A 91 19.25 -10.73 -7.38
C GLY A 91 19.07 -9.95 -8.69
N ARG A 92 18.31 -8.85 -8.69
CA ARG A 92 18.28 -7.94 -9.85
C ARG A 92 19.63 -7.25 -10.02
N LYS A 93 20.01 -6.96 -11.27
CA LYS A 93 21.29 -6.31 -11.58
C LYS A 93 21.31 -4.89 -11.02
N SER A 94 22.46 -4.45 -10.53
CA SER A 94 22.62 -3.10 -9.97
C SER A 94 22.22 -2.00 -10.95
N GLU A 95 22.57 -2.16 -12.24
CA GLU A 95 22.20 -1.23 -13.32
C GLU A 95 20.68 -1.08 -13.48
N ASP A 96 19.92 -2.18 -13.36
CA ASP A 96 18.46 -2.17 -13.44
C ASP A 96 17.85 -1.50 -12.20
N ILE A 97 18.42 -1.76 -11.02
CA ILE A 97 17.96 -1.17 -9.76
C ILE A 97 18.15 0.35 -9.76
N GLU A 98 19.33 0.81 -10.19
CA GLU A 98 19.64 2.24 -10.33
C GLU A 98 18.71 2.92 -11.34
N LEU A 99 18.41 2.25 -12.45
CA LEU A 99 17.46 2.76 -13.44
C LEU A 99 16.06 2.90 -12.84
N VAL A 100 15.57 1.89 -12.12
CA VAL A 100 14.26 1.92 -11.45
C VAL A 100 14.17 3.09 -10.48
N GLU A 101 15.16 3.26 -9.60
CA GLU A 101 15.16 4.33 -8.60
C GLU A 101 15.20 5.71 -9.26
N LYS A 102 16.12 5.92 -10.21
CA LYS A 102 16.28 7.19 -10.90
C LYS A 102 15.04 7.56 -11.71
N TYR A 103 14.45 6.58 -12.40
CA TYR A 103 13.23 6.77 -13.18
C TYR A 103 12.05 7.10 -12.26
N ALA A 104 11.83 6.32 -11.20
CA ALA A 104 10.73 6.54 -10.26
C ALA A 104 10.79 7.93 -9.62
N LYS A 105 11.98 8.39 -9.21
CA LYS A 105 12.17 9.75 -8.67
C LYS A 105 11.90 10.84 -9.70
N LYS A 106 12.35 10.66 -10.94
CA LYS A 106 12.15 11.66 -12.02
C LYS A 106 10.68 11.77 -12.46
N GLN A 107 9.93 10.67 -12.39
CA GLN A 107 8.53 10.59 -12.83
C GLN A 107 7.52 10.84 -11.69
N LEU A 108 7.98 11.25 -10.51
CA LEU A 108 7.12 11.45 -9.34
C LEU A 108 6.36 10.18 -8.90
N LEU A 109 6.94 9.01 -9.17
CA LEU A 109 6.44 7.70 -8.72
C LEU A 109 7.07 7.24 -7.41
N TRP A 110 8.09 7.97 -6.95
CA TRP A 110 8.78 7.69 -5.71
C TRP A 110 8.00 8.25 -4.52
N ARG A 111 7.73 7.40 -3.53
CA ARG A 111 6.99 7.73 -2.32
C ARG A 111 7.81 8.66 -1.42
N ASN A 112 7.22 9.74 -0.91
CA ASN A 112 7.74 10.49 0.23
C ASN A 112 6.92 10.22 1.48
N THR A 113 7.59 10.08 2.63
CA THR A 113 6.95 9.71 3.91
C THR A 113 5.93 10.74 4.39
N ASN A 114 6.03 11.99 3.92
CA ASN A 114 5.15 13.09 4.27
C ASN A 114 4.13 13.42 3.16
N ASP A 115 3.98 12.58 2.14
CA ASP A 115 2.95 12.79 1.13
C ASP A 115 1.56 12.80 1.79
N GLU A 116 0.79 13.87 1.55
CA GLU A 116 -0.61 13.98 1.97
C GLU A 116 -1.48 13.82 0.71
N ILE A 117 -2.14 12.68 0.58
CA ILE A 117 -3.04 12.41 -0.54
C ILE A 117 -4.38 13.12 -0.26
N ILE A 118 -4.70 14.13 -1.08
CA ILE A 118 -5.94 14.92 -0.97
C ILE A 118 -7.09 14.17 -1.67
N ILE A 119 -7.51 13.04 -1.10
CA ILE A 119 -8.74 12.33 -1.50
C ILE A 119 -9.44 11.79 -0.25
N ILE A 120 -10.46 10.94 -0.39
CA ILE A 120 -11.09 10.23 0.74
C ILE A 120 -10.01 9.47 1.49
N VAL A 121 -9.63 9.99 2.67
CA VAL A 121 -8.63 9.39 3.54
C VAL A 121 -9.30 8.50 4.59
N VAL A 122 -8.96 7.22 4.58
CA VAL A 122 -9.28 6.32 5.70
C VAL A 122 -8.06 6.21 6.60
N MET A 123 -8.17 6.70 7.84
CA MET A 123 -7.10 6.63 8.83
C MET A 123 -7.15 5.32 9.61
N PHE A 124 -6.04 4.59 9.64
CA PHE A 124 -5.90 3.37 10.43
C PHE A 124 -5.11 3.65 11.70
N LYS A 125 -5.69 3.40 12.88
CA LYS A 125 -4.94 3.33 14.15
C LYS A 125 -4.71 1.86 14.51
N LEU A 126 -3.50 1.38 14.27
CA LEU A 126 -3.12 -0.01 14.49
C LEU A 126 -3.06 -0.45 15.97
N SER A 127 -3.34 0.45 16.91
CA SER A 127 -3.37 0.19 18.36
C SER A 127 -4.73 -0.17 18.94
N HIS A 128 -5.84 0.03 18.21
CA HIS A 128 -7.22 -0.11 18.74
C HIS A 128 -8.00 -1.30 18.17
N TYR A 129 -7.43 -2.09 17.27
CA TYR A 129 -8.15 -3.22 16.68
C TYR A 129 -8.06 -4.43 17.62
N HIS A 130 -9.18 -4.71 18.29
CA HIS A 130 -9.42 -5.97 18.97
C HIS A 130 -9.60 -7.08 17.93
N ILE A 131 -8.82 -8.14 18.09
CA ILE A 131 -8.96 -9.42 17.39
C ILE A 131 -10.36 -9.97 17.71
N LEU A 132 -11.10 -10.37 16.67
CA LEU A 132 -12.25 -11.28 16.82
C LEU A 132 -11.74 -12.68 17.09
#